data_AF-Q12XW8-F1
#
_entry.id   AF-Q12XW8-F1
#
_cell.length_a   1.000
_cell.length_b   1.000
_cell.length_c   1.000
_cell.angle_alpha   90.00
_cell.angle_beta   90.00
_cell.angle_gamma   90.00
#
_symmetry.space_group_name_H-M   'P 1'
#
loop_
_entity.id
_entity.type
_entity.pdbx_description
1 polymer ?
#
loop_
_entity_poly.entity_id
_entity_poly.type
_entity_poly.pdbx_seq_one_letter_code
_entity_poly.pdbx_strand_id
1 'polypeptide(L)'
;MNSVMMVKKAIHYNAIQNILQYYECPDTCKAECCRNGRVHIFEDEFNFLKENHPEKAKDIKSDILVPSLYVMTSPCSFLNPTNRCEIYEKRLTVCGMYPFKVNDSGISLGLQPCPLGFLIIKDISSWAMDTISIADIPAAEKVEKLLQWEISLESYAMEASDFYSRESLQEMQIPYDELEMLSIFLRSKNALKKINDISEIQETHCSM
;
A
#
# COMPACT_ATOMS: atom_id res chain seq x y z
N MET A 1 1.85 -15.45 24.11
CA MET A 1 1.08 -14.61 23.18
C MET A 1 2.02 -14.30 22.02
N ASN A 2 1.75 -14.81 20.80
CA ASN A 2 2.72 -14.90 19.70
C ASN A 2 3.29 -13.53 19.29
N SER A 3 4.61 -13.40 19.23
CA SER A 3 5.36 -12.20 18.79
C SER A 3 4.84 -11.65 17.45
N VAL A 4 4.56 -12.54 16.50
CA VAL A 4 3.97 -12.21 15.18
C VAL A 4 2.65 -11.46 15.28
N MET A 5 1.78 -11.83 16.23
CA MET A 5 0.47 -11.19 16.39
C MET A 5 0.60 -9.77 16.96
N MET A 6 1.59 -9.53 17.83
CA MET A 6 1.89 -8.20 18.35
C MET A 6 2.43 -7.28 17.26
N VAL A 7 3.35 -7.77 16.43
CA VAL A 7 3.92 -6.97 15.33
C VAL A 7 2.86 -6.67 14.26
N LYS A 8 2.04 -7.66 13.87
CA LYS A 8 0.92 -7.44 12.92
C LYS A 8 -0.06 -6.37 13.42
N LYS A 9 -0.31 -6.32 14.73
CA LYS A 9 -1.14 -5.28 15.35
C LYS A 9 -0.43 -3.93 15.32
N ALA A 10 0.87 -3.89 15.65
CA ALA A 10 1.65 -2.65 15.68
C ALA A 10 1.76 -1.98 14.31
N ILE A 11 1.78 -2.76 13.21
CA ILE A 11 1.87 -2.23 11.84
C ILE A 11 0.49 -2.06 11.17
N HIS A 12 -0.61 -2.18 11.93
CA HIS A 12 -1.97 -2.05 11.40
C HIS A 12 -2.27 -2.97 10.20
N TYR A 13 -1.73 -4.21 10.24
CA TYR A 13 -1.80 -5.16 9.12
C TYR A 13 -3.23 -5.40 8.61
N ASN A 14 -4.19 -5.52 9.54
CA ASN A 14 -5.59 -5.78 9.18
C ASN A 14 -6.22 -4.60 8.42
N ALA A 15 -5.92 -3.36 8.80
CA ALA A 15 -6.39 -2.18 8.08
C ALA A 15 -5.82 -2.15 6.66
N ILE A 16 -4.54 -2.46 6.51
CA ILE A 16 -3.87 -2.56 5.22
C ILE A 16 -4.52 -3.63 4.33
N GLN A 17 -4.75 -4.85 4.85
CA GLN A 17 -5.43 -5.89 4.08
C GLN A 17 -6.87 -5.49 3.71
N ASN A 18 -7.57 -4.82 4.63
CA ASN A 18 -8.91 -4.31 4.37
C ASN A 18 -8.95 -3.24 3.26
N ILE A 19 -7.87 -2.46 3.10
CA ILE A 19 -7.72 -1.51 1.99
C ILE A 19 -7.40 -2.28 0.70
N LEU A 20 -6.36 -3.11 0.74
CA LEU A 20 -5.82 -3.80 -0.44
C LEU A 20 -6.81 -4.77 -1.10
N GLN A 21 -7.79 -5.32 -0.37
CA GLN A 21 -8.81 -6.18 -0.97
C GLN A 21 -9.65 -5.51 -2.07
N TYR A 22 -9.64 -4.18 -2.14
CA TYR A 22 -10.36 -3.40 -3.17
C TYR A 22 -9.49 -2.99 -4.36
N TYR A 23 -8.21 -3.40 -4.37
CA TYR A 23 -7.28 -3.01 -5.43
C TYR A 23 -6.58 -4.22 -6.02
N GLU A 24 -6.41 -4.18 -7.33
CA GLU A 24 -5.63 -5.17 -8.07
C GLU A 24 -4.42 -4.50 -8.67
N CYS A 25 -3.27 -5.18 -8.60
CA CYS A 25 -2.05 -4.71 -9.21
C CYS A 25 -2.24 -4.69 -10.73
N PRO A 26 -2.07 -3.54 -11.42
CA PRO A 26 -2.31 -3.48 -12.84
C PRO A 26 -1.28 -4.31 -13.61
N ASP A 27 -1.67 -4.87 -14.76
CA ASP A 27 -0.81 -5.68 -15.64
C ASP A 27 0.47 -4.96 -16.07
N THR A 28 0.49 -3.63 -16.00
CA THR A 28 1.66 -2.81 -16.29
C THR A 28 2.75 -2.94 -15.24
N CYS A 29 2.41 -3.21 -13.97
CA CYS A 29 3.36 -3.28 -12.85
C CYS A 29 4.20 -4.57 -12.83
N LYS A 30 3.65 -5.71 -13.30
CA LYS A 30 4.36 -6.99 -13.53
C LYS A 30 5.27 -7.46 -12.37
N ALA A 31 4.84 -7.27 -11.13
CA ALA A 31 5.59 -7.66 -9.93
C ALA A 31 6.93 -6.91 -9.73
N GLU A 32 7.06 -5.69 -10.28
CA GLU A 32 8.21 -4.80 -10.03
C GLU A 32 8.12 -4.08 -8.67
N CYS A 33 7.10 -4.37 -7.86
CA CYS A 33 6.88 -3.78 -6.54
C CYS A 33 8.09 -3.88 -5.60
N CYS A 34 8.83 -4.98 -5.67
CA CYS A 34 10.01 -5.23 -4.84
C CYS A 34 11.30 -4.58 -5.37
N ARG A 35 11.26 -3.89 -6.52
CA ARG A 35 12.41 -3.21 -7.10
C ARG A 35 12.85 -2.01 -6.25
N ASN A 36 11.87 -1.26 -5.76
CA ASN A 36 12.08 -0.02 -5.06
C ASN A 36 11.64 -0.19 -3.60
N GLY A 37 12.58 -0.45 -2.70
CA GLY A 37 12.34 -0.40 -1.26
C GLY A 37 12.87 -1.57 -0.45
N ARG A 38 12.92 -1.36 0.87
CA ARG A 38 13.19 -2.42 1.85
C ARG A 38 11.93 -3.25 2.05
N VAL A 39 12.10 -4.56 2.16
CA VAL A 39 11.00 -5.49 2.47
C VAL A 39 11.26 -6.05 3.87
N HIS A 40 10.39 -5.71 4.82
CA HIS A 40 10.41 -6.35 6.13
C HIS A 40 9.82 -7.76 6.02
N ILE A 41 10.24 -8.69 6.88
CA ILE A 41 9.89 -10.10 6.82
C ILE A 41 9.72 -10.61 8.25
N PHE A 42 8.69 -11.42 8.50
CA PHE A 42 8.50 -12.07 9.79
C PHE A 42 9.43 -13.28 9.94
N GLU A 43 9.74 -13.68 11.18
CA GLU A 43 10.64 -14.82 11.44
C GLU A 43 10.19 -16.13 10.75
N ASP A 44 8.90 -16.50 10.84
CA ASP A 44 8.38 -17.70 10.18
C ASP A 44 8.55 -17.67 8.65
N GLU A 45 8.42 -16.48 8.07
CA GLU A 45 8.57 -16.25 6.63
C GLU A 45 10.04 -16.28 6.21
N PHE A 46 10.92 -15.72 7.04
CA PHE A 46 12.35 -15.84 6.84
C PHE A 46 12.78 -17.30 6.89
N ASN A 47 12.29 -18.08 7.86
CA ASN A 47 12.57 -19.51 7.96
C ASN A 47 12.09 -20.26 6.70
N PHE A 48 10.86 -19.99 6.23
CA PHE A 48 10.36 -20.54 4.98
C PHE A 48 11.27 -20.22 3.78
N LEU A 49 11.68 -18.95 3.62
CA LEU A 49 12.57 -18.55 2.54
C LEU A 49 13.96 -19.19 2.65
N LYS A 50 14.49 -19.32 3.87
CA LYS A 50 15.79 -19.94 4.13
C LYS A 50 15.79 -21.43 3.78
N GLU A 51 14.69 -22.13 4.05
CA GLU A 51 14.54 -23.55 3.74
C GLU A 51 14.33 -23.80 2.23
N ASN A 52 13.51 -22.98 1.57
CA ASN A 52 13.10 -23.21 0.18
C ASN A 52 13.97 -22.47 -0.86
N HIS A 53 14.61 -21.38 -0.46
CA HIS A 53 15.40 -20.49 -1.32
C HIS A 53 16.68 -20.00 -0.62
N PRO A 54 17.56 -20.91 -0.14
CA PRO A 54 18.70 -20.57 0.71
C PRO A 54 19.65 -19.53 0.09
N GLU A 55 19.94 -19.65 -1.21
CA GLU A 55 20.82 -18.73 -1.93
C GLU A 55 20.25 -17.30 -2.04
N LYS A 56 18.93 -17.17 -2.13
CA LYS A 56 18.26 -15.87 -2.20
C LYS A 56 18.01 -15.28 -0.80
N ALA A 57 17.92 -16.13 0.22
CA ALA A 57 17.69 -15.71 1.60
C ALA A 57 18.98 -15.28 2.33
N LYS A 58 20.17 -15.55 1.78
CA LYS A 58 21.46 -15.32 2.45
C LYS A 58 21.71 -13.88 2.91
N ASP A 59 21.18 -12.90 2.18
CA ASP A 59 21.40 -11.48 2.42
C ASP A 59 20.31 -10.85 3.30
N ILE A 60 19.31 -11.63 3.72
CA ILE A 60 18.27 -11.19 4.66
C ILE A 60 18.88 -11.12 6.06
N LYS A 61 18.74 -9.98 6.72
CA LYS A 61 19.33 -9.70 8.05
C LYS A 61 18.25 -9.34 9.05
N SER A 62 18.49 -9.53 10.34
CA SER A 62 17.62 -8.98 11.37
C SER A 62 17.60 -7.45 11.27
N ASP A 63 16.42 -6.85 11.43
CA ASP A 63 16.28 -5.41 11.52
C ASP A 63 16.94 -4.90 12.81
N ILE A 64 17.71 -3.81 12.70
CA ILE A 64 18.43 -3.22 13.84
C ILE A 64 17.46 -2.47 14.76
N LEU A 65 16.42 -1.86 14.20
CA LEU A 65 15.43 -1.03 14.88
C LEU A 65 14.29 -1.89 15.45
N VAL A 66 13.93 -2.97 14.76
CA VAL A 66 12.87 -3.89 15.18
C VAL A 66 13.40 -5.33 15.19
N PRO A 67 14.12 -5.78 16.23
CA PRO A 67 14.80 -7.07 16.25
C PRO A 67 13.91 -8.31 16.00
N SER A 68 12.59 -8.18 16.13
CA SER A 68 11.59 -9.20 15.80
C SER A 68 11.27 -9.31 14.31
N LEU A 69 11.86 -8.45 13.47
CA LEU A 69 11.70 -8.43 12.02
C LEU A 69 13.04 -8.70 11.33
N TYR A 70 12.95 -9.26 10.14
CA TYR A 70 14.05 -9.40 9.20
C TYR A 70 13.85 -8.41 8.05
N VAL A 71 14.93 -7.99 7.41
CA VAL A 71 14.91 -7.05 6.28
C VAL A 71 15.63 -7.67 5.11
N MET A 72 14.96 -7.65 3.97
CA MET A 72 15.58 -7.81 2.67
C MET A 72 15.98 -6.43 2.14
N THR A 73 17.29 -6.25 1.91
CA THR A 73 17.82 -5.02 1.34
C THR A 73 17.39 -4.85 -0.11
N SER A 74 17.32 -3.60 -0.57
CA SER A 74 17.09 -3.27 -1.98
C SER A 74 18.40 -3.39 -2.77
N PRO A 75 18.40 -3.96 -3.98
CA PRO A 75 17.26 -4.60 -4.64
C PRO A 75 16.92 -5.97 -4.04
N CYS A 76 15.64 -6.33 -4.05
CA CYS A 76 15.14 -7.61 -3.56
C CYS A 76 15.85 -8.80 -4.25
N SER A 77 16.32 -9.77 -3.46
CA SER A 77 17.05 -10.96 -3.97
C SER A 77 16.19 -11.91 -4.82
N PHE A 78 14.87 -11.70 -4.82
CA PHE A 78 13.91 -12.47 -5.62
C PHE A 78 13.58 -11.80 -6.96
N LEU A 79 14.23 -10.69 -7.31
CA LEU A 79 14.13 -10.11 -8.64
C LEU A 79 14.92 -10.95 -9.65
N ASN A 80 14.27 -11.24 -10.78
CA ASN A 80 14.92 -11.85 -11.92
C ASN A 80 15.71 -10.80 -12.74
N PRO A 81 16.48 -11.19 -13.78
CA PRO A 81 17.22 -10.24 -14.63
C PRO A 81 16.37 -9.17 -15.34
N THR A 82 15.04 -9.32 -15.35
CA THR A 82 14.08 -8.34 -15.88
C THR A 82 13.40 -7.51 -14.79
N ASN A 83 13.94 -7.50 -13.56
CA ASN A 83 13.41 -6.80 -12.38
C ASN A 83 12.01 -7.24 -11.91
N ARG A 84 11.59 -8.47 -12.23
CA ARG A 84 10.30 -9.02 -11.75
C ARG A 84 10.50 -9.96 -10.58
N CYS A 85 9.60 -9.91 -9.59
CA CYS A 85 9.63 -10.83 -8.46
C CYS A 85 9.26 -12.26 -8.89
N GLU A 86 10.18 -13.20 -8.73
CA GLU A 86 9.98 -14.61 -9.09
C GLU A 86 9.01 -15.37 -8.18
N ILE A 87 8.77 -14.84 -6.97
CA ILE A 87 7.87 -15.46 -5.97
C ILE A 87 6.60 -14.65 -5.76
N TYR A 88 6.17 -13.84 -6.74
CA TYR A 88 5.04 -12.91 -6.60
C TYR A 88 3.73 -13.58 -6.15
N GLU A 89 3.44 -14.78 -6.64
CA GLU A 89 2.25 -15.56 -6.25
C GLU A 89 2.36 -16.15 -4.84
N LYS A 90 3.59 -16.43 -4.40
CA LYS A 90 3.89 -16.94 -3.05
C LYS A 90 4.34 -15.82 -2.11
N ARG A 91 4.07 -14.57 -2.50
CA ARG A 91 4.63 -13.40 -1.83
C ARG A 91 4.31 -13.48 -0.34
N LEU A 92 5.33 -13.21 0.46
CA LEU A 92 5.20 -13.16 1.90
C LEU A 92 4.15 -12.13 2.32
N THR A 93 3.65 -12.24 3.55
CA THR A 93 2.68 -11.34 4.19
C THR A 93 3.04 -9.88 3.97
N VAL A 94 4.30 -9.51 4.18
CA VAL A 94 4.76 -8.12 4.04
C VAL A 94 4.85 -7.69 2.59
N CYS A 95 5.26 -8.56 1.67
CA CYS A 95 5.13 -8.30 0.23
C CYS A 95 3.64 -8.14 -0.17
N GLY A 96 2.73 -8.82 0.53
CA GLY A 96 1.29 -8.66 0.43
C GLY A 96 0.74 -7.37 1.06
N MET A 97 1.57 -6.56 1.72
CA MET A 97 1.22 -5.21 2.17
C MET A 97 1.60 -4.14 1.15
N TYR A 98 2.44 -4.46 0.16
CA TYR A 98 2.82 -3.50 -0.87
C TYR A 98 1.56 -2.95 -1.59
N PRO A 99 1.43 -1.62 -1.78
CA PRO A 99 2.47 -0.58 -1.76
C PRO A 99 2.72 0.14 -0.43
N PHE A 100 2.18 -0.38 0.67
CA PHE A 100 2.44 0.15 2.00
C PHE A 100 3.78 -0.36 2.56
N LYS A 101 4.55 0.55 3.16
CA LYS A 101 5.88 0.30 3.71
C LYS A 101 5.97 0.78 5.14
N VAL A 102 6.39 -0.12 6.01
CA VAL A 102 6.70 0.22 7.40
C VAL A 102 7.96 1.11 7.39
N ASN A 103 7.88 2.23 8.10
CA ASN A 103 8.98 3.17 8.26
C ASN A 103 9.40 3.24 9.74
N ASP A 104 10.47 3.98 10.02
CA ASP A 104 11.06 4.07 11.36
C ASP A 104 10.33 5.08 12.28
N SER A 105 9.22 5.67 11.84
CA SER A 105 8.50 6.71 12.60
C SER A 105 7.73 6.15 13.80
N GLY A 106 7.30 4.90 13.73
CA GLY A 106 6.42 4.26 14.72
C GLY A 106 5.00 4.83 14.79
N ILE A 107 4.66 5.85 14.01
CA ILE A 107 3.34 6.55 14.06
C ILE A 107 2.65 6.65 12.70
N SER A 108 3.37 6.38 11.62
CA SER A 108 2.86 6.42 10.26
C SER A 108 3.41 5.24 9.45
N LEU A 109 2.84 5.06 8.26
CA LEU A 109 3.39 4.21 7.22
C LEU A 109 3.65 5.01 5.96
N GLY A 110 4.61 4.55 5.14
CA GLY A 110 4.80 5.02 3.79
C GLY A 110 3.85 4.34 2.82
N LEU A 111 3.30 5.10 1.87
CA LEU A 111 2.60 4.59 0.70
C LEU A 111 3.39 4.99 -0.54
N GLN A 112 3.94 3.99 -1.23
CA GLN A 112 4.80 4.21 -2.39
C GLN A 112 3.96 4.48 -3.64
N PRO A 113 4.24 5.54 -4.42
CA PRO A 113 3.47 5.91 -5.61
C PRO A 113 3.83 5.03 -6.83
N CYS A 114 3.71 3.72 -6.71
CA CYS A 114 3.71 2.83 -7.87
C CYS A 114 2.35 2.87 -8.59
N PRO A 115 2.15 2.20 -9.73
CA PRO A 115 0.85 2.20 -10.42
C PRO A 115 -0.34 1.84 -9.51
N LEU A 116 -0.18 0.83 -8.64
CA LEU A 116 -1.19 0.46 -7.64
C LEU A 116 -1.31 1.50 -6.53
N GLY A 117 -0.18 1.96 -5.98
CA GLY A 117 -0.16 2.93 -4.88
C GLY A 117 -0.75 4.27 -5.27
N PHE A 118 -0.55 4.71 -6.51
CA PHE A 118 -1.14 5.93 -7.02
C PHE A 118 -2.67 5.85 -7.15
N LEU A 119 -3.24 4.67 -7.42
CA LEU A 119 -4.70 4.49 -7.35
C LEU A 119 -5.22 4.68 -5.92
N ILE A 120 -4.50 4.13 -4.94
CA ILE A 120 -4.83 4.30 -3.52
C ILE A 120 -4.67 5.78 -3.12
N ILE A 121 -3.58 6.45 -3.52
CA ILE A 121 -3.35 7.89 -3.27
C ILE A 121 -4.50 8.72 -3.86
N LYS A 122 -4.97 8.42 -5.07
CA LYS A 122 -6.13 9.11 -5.67
C LYS A 122 -7.39 8.98 -4.82
N ASP A 123 -7.70 7.79 -4.32
CA ASP A 123 -8.86 7.57 -3.45
C ASP A 123 -8.70 8.29 -2.11
N ILE A 124 -7.50 8.32 -1.53
CA ILE A 124 -7.18 9.08 -0.31
C ILE A 124 -7.39 10.57 -0.55
N SER A 125 -6.79 11.12 -1.62
CA SER A 125 -6.92 12.54 -1.96
C SER A 125 -8.38 12.92 -2.19
N SER A 126 -9.14 12.10 -2.92
CA SER A 126 -10.59 12.32 -3.11
C SER A 126 -11.33 12.39 -1.79
N TRP A 127 -11.10 11.42 -0.89
CA TRP A 127 -11.73 11.40 0.42
C TRP A 127 -11.35 12.61 1.28
N ALA A 128 -10.07 13.00 1.27
CA ALA A 128 -9.57 14.16 2.01
C ALA A 128 -10.19 15.46 1.48
N MET A 129 -10.23 15.64 0.16
CA MET A 129 -10.82 16.82 -0.48
C MET A 129 -12.34 16.91 -0.25
N ASP A 130 -13.06 15.79 -0.30
CA ASP A 130 -14.48 15.73 0.03
C ASP A 130 -14.72 16.14 1.49
N THR A 131 -13.88 15.63 2.41
CA THR A 131 -13.93 15.96 3.84
C THR A 131 -13.65 17.45 4.09
N ILE A 132 -12.65 18.02 3.43
CA ILE A 132 -12.33 19.47 3.52
C ILE A 132 -13.49 20.33 3.00
N SER A 133 -14.12 19.90 1.90
CA SER A 133 -15.21 20.65 1.27
C SER A 133 -16.40 20.84 2.22
N ILE A 134 -16.74 19.82 3.00
CA ILE A 134 -17.86 19.86 3.96
C ILE A 134 -17.47 20.34 5.37
N ALA A 135 -16.17 20.46 5.68
CA ALA A 135 -15.70 20.87 7.00
C ALA A 135 -16.16 22.29 7.37
N ASP A 136 -16.41 22.54 8.66
CA ASP A 136 -16.77 23.87 9.16
C ASP A 136 -15.49 24.70 9.44
N ILE A 137 -14.79 25.07 8.36
CA ILE A 137 -13.57 25.88 8.40
C ILE A 137 -13.67 27.09 7.44
N PRO A 138 -12.89 28.16 7.66
CA PRO A 138 -12.91 29.35 6.82
C PRO A 138 -12.69 29.03 5.33
N ALA A 139 -13.41 29.71 4.44
CA ALA A 139 -13.33 29.46 2.99
C ALA A 139 -11.92 29.62 2.42
N ALA A 140 -11.15 30.61 2.90
CA ALA A 140 -9.76 30.80 2.50
C ALA A 140 -8.88 29.59 2.89
N GLU A 141 -9.08 29.04 4.09
CA GLU A 141 -8.38 27.85 4.56
C GLU A 141 -8.78 26.60 3.75
N LYS A 142 -10.05 26.46 3.37
CA LYS A 142 -10.49 25.38 2.46
C LYS A 142 -9.75 25.43 1.13
N VAL A 143 -9.72 26.60 0.49
CA VAL A 143 -9.06 26.79 -0.81
C VAL A 143 -7.58 26.44 -0.71
N GLU A 144 -6.91 26.90 0.34
CA GLU A 144 -5.49 26.58 0.56
C GLU A 144 -5.27 25.07 0.72
N LYS A 145 -6.04 24.39 1.57
CA LYS A 145 -5.91 22.95 1.79
C LYS A 145 -6.21 22.13 0.54
N LEU A 146 -7.25 22.50 -0.23
CA LEU A 146 -7.59 21.82 -1.48
C LEU A 146 -6.47 21.97 -2.52
N LEU A 147 -5.91 23.17 -2.66
CA LEU A 147 -4.79 23.41 -3.58
C LEU A 147 -3.54 22.60 -3.18
N GLN A 148 -3.23 22.48 -1.88
CA GLN A 148 -2.12 21.65 -1.41
C GLN A 148 -2.31 20.16 -1.77
N TRP A 149 -3.53 19.65 -1.69
CA TRP A 149 -3.87 18.29 -2.11
C TRP A 149 -3.73 18.09 -3.62
N GLU A 150 -4.17 19.07 -4.43
CA GLU A 150 -4.01 19.03 -5.90
C GLU A 150 -2.53 18.99 -6.29
N ILE A 151 -1.71 19.89 -5.74
CA ILE A 151 -0.25 19.93 -5.98
C ILE A 151 0.40 18.62 -5.57
N SER A 152 0.04 18.09 -4.40
CA SER A 152 0.59 16.81 -3.92
C SER A 152 0.21 15.65 -4.85
N LEU A 153 -1.04 15.61 -5.33
CA LEU A 153 -1.52 14.57 -6.24
C LEU A 153 -0.79 14.61 -7.58
N GLU A 154 -0.55 15.80 -8.14
CA GLU A 154 0.27 15.96 -9.35
C GLU A 154 1.72 15.49 -9.12
N SER A 155 2.30 15.82 -7.98
CA SER A 155 3.63 15.35 -7.62
C SER A 155 3.70 13.81 -7.57
N TYR A 156 2.73 13.15 -6.94
CA TYR A 156 2.69 11.68 -6.92
C TYR A 156 2.38 11.07 -8.29
N ALA A 157 1.67 11.79 -9.16
CA ALA A 157 1.46 11.35 -10.54
C ALA A 157 2.78 11.28 -11.31
N MET A 158 3.68 12.25 -11.11
CA MET A 158 5.02 12.25 -11.69
C MET A 158 5.89 11.11 -11.12
N GLU A 159 5.83 10.89 -9.80
CA GLU A 159 6.52 9.74 -9.19
C GLU A 159 6.03 8.41 -9.79
N ALA A 160 4.72 8.28 -10.00
CA ALA A 160 4.13 7.10 -10.60
C ALA A 160 4.51 6.89 -12.08
N SER A 161 4.63 7.97 -12.87
CA SER A 161 5.10 7.87 -14.25
C SER A 161 6.56 7.44 -14.33
N ASP A 162 7.36 7.86 -13.35
CA ASP A 162 8.79 7.58 -13.27
C ASP A 162 9.11 6.30 -12.47
N PHE A 163 8.09 5.55 -12.03
CA PHE A 163 8.23 4.38 -11.17
C PHE A 163 9.27 3.36 -11.69
N TYR A 164 9.29 3.13 -13.01
CA TYR A 164 10.19 2.16 -13.65
C TYR A 164 11.60 2.70 -13.92
N SER A 165 11.83 4.00 -13.80
CA SER A 165 13.11 4.63 -14.10
C SER A 165 13.86 5.10 -12.85
N ARG A 166 13.15 5.40 -11.75
CA ARG A 166 13.76 5.88 -10.51
C ARG A 166 14.17 4.75 -9.56
N GLU A 167 15.27 4.98 -8.85
CA GLU A 167 15.79 4.10 -7.80
C GLU A 167 15.09 4.34 -6.44
N SER A 168 14.56 5.53 -6.23
CA SER A 168 13.80 5.92 -5.05
C SER A 168 12.60 6.77 -5.44
N LEU A 169 11.52 6.65 -4.68
CA LEU A 169 10.28 7.36 -4.91
C LEU A 169 9.88 8.10 -3.64
N GLN A 170 9.27 9.26 -3.80
CA GLN A 170 8.71 9.99 -2.67
C GLN A 170 7.45 9.28 -2.17
N GLU A 171 7.52 8.74 -0.96
CA GLU A 171 6.39 8.05 -0.33
C GLU A 171 5.42 9.05 0.33
N MET A 172 4.12 8.82 0.17
CA MET A 172 3.11 9.49 1.00
C MET A 172 3.17 8.94 2.42
N GLN A 173 3.21 9.81 3.42
CA GLN A 173 3.15 9.39 4.82
C GLN A 173 1.70 9.37 5.26
N ILE A 174 1.24 8.23 5.78
CA ILE A 174 -0.14 8.04 6.26
C ILE A 174 -0.07 7.74 7.75
N PRO A 175 -0.57 8.63 8.62
CA PRO A 175 -0.75 8.34 10.04
C PRO A 175 -1.63 7.09 10.27
N TYR A 176 -1.35 6.32 11.32
CA TYR A 176 -2.10 5.07 11.55
C TYR A 176 -3.59 5.26 11.82
N ASP A 177 -3.98 6.36 12.46
CA ASP A 177 -5.38 6.72 12.66
C ASP A 177 -6.09 7.05 11.33
N GLU A 178 -5.42 7.75 10.42
CA GLU A 178 -5.91 8.00 9.06
C GLU A 178 -6.03 6.70 8.24
N LEU A 179 -5.09 5.77 8.40
CA LEU A 179 -5.15 4.46 7.74
C LEU A 179 -6.39 3.66 8.15
N GLU A 180 -6.72 3.65 9.44
CA GLU A 180 -7.92 2.98 9.93
C GLU A 180 -9.19 3.64 9.37
N MET A 181 -9.26 4.98 9.36
CA MET A 181 -10.37 5.73 8.78
C MET A 181 -10.54 5.43 7.28
N LEU A 182 -9.45 5.39 6.52
CA LEU A 182 -9.45 5.02 5.11
C LEU A 182 -10.02 3.62 4.89
N SER A 183 -9.61 2.65 5.71
CA SER A 183 -10.11 1.27 5.62
C SER A 183 -11.63 1.19 5.78
N ILE A 184 -12.19 2.00 6.69
CA ILE A 184 -13.63 2.10 6.93
C ILE A 184 -14.32 2.80 5.74
N PHE A 185 -13.76 3.91 5.27
CA PHE A 185 -14.29 4.66 4.14
C PHE A 185 -14.39 3.80 2.88
N LEU A 186 -13.32 3.08 2.52
CA LEU A 186 -13.30 2.23 1.34
C LEU A 186 -14.30 1.07 1.42
N ARG A 187 -14.49 0.52 2.61
CA ARG A 187 -15.55 -0.47 2.83
C ARG A 187 -16.94 0.11 2.55
N SER A 188 -17.22 1.32 3.03
CA SER A 188 -18.49 2.00 2.77
C SER A 188 -18.67 2.35 1.29
N LYS A 189 -17.64 2.92 0.64
CA LYS A 189 -17.64 3.26 -0.79
C LYS A 189 -17.91 2.03 -1.68
N ASN A 190 -17.25 0.92 -1.39
CA ASN A 190 -17.43 -0.32 -2.17
C ASN A 190 -18.72 -1.07 -1.83
N ALA A 191 -19.24 -0.94 -0.61
CA ALA A 191 -20.59 -1.41 -0.30
C ALA A 191 -21.66 -0.67 -1.12
N LEU A 192 -21.51 0.64 -1.31
CA LEU A 192 -22.40 1.45 -2.15
C LEU A 192 -22.29 1.09 -3.64
N LYS A 193 -21.07 0.84 -4.15
CA LYS A 193 -20.89 0.35 -5.54
C LYS A 193 -21.64 -0.96 -5.79
N LYS A 194 -21.53 -1.93 -4.87
CA LYS A 194 -22.27 -3.20 -4.99
C LYS A 194 -23.78 -3.03 -5.04
N ILE A 195 -24.33 -2.04 -4.32
CA ILE A 195 -25.78 -1.75 -4.35
C ILE A 195 -26.16 -1.17 -5.71
N ASN A 196 -25.37 -0.23 -6.24
CA ASN A 196 -25.62 0.38 -7.55
C ASN A 196 -25.53 -0.65 -8.69
N ASP A 197 -24.53 -1.55 -8.64
CA ASP A 197 -24.39 -2.64 -9.62
C ASP A 197 -25.61 -3.59 -9.57
N ILE A 198 -26.16 -3.87 -8.39
CA ILE A 198 -27.38 -4.69 -8.23
C ILE A 198 -28.61 -3.97 -8.78
N SER A 199 -28.74 -2.66 -8.56
CA SER A 199 -29.87 -1.90 -9.12
C SER A 199 -29.83 -1.83 -10.65
N GLU A 200 -28.66 -1.69 -11.26
CA GLU A 200 -28.50 -1.70 -12.73
C GLU A 200 -28.83 -3.08 -13.34
N ILE A 201 -28.52 -4.18 -12.63
CA ILE A 201 -28.89 -5.55 -13.03
C ILE A 201 -30.40 -5.79 -12.87
N GLN A 202 -31.06 -5.17 -11.90
CA GLN A 202 -32.51 -5.30 -11.71
C GLN A 202 -33.31 -4.52 -12.76
N GLU A 203 -32.84 -3.36 -13.20
CA GLU A 203 -33.50 -2.57 -14.26
C GLU A 203 -33.40 -3.23 -15.64
N THR A 204 -32.31 -3.96 -15.90
CA THR A 204 -32.14 -4.73 -17.16
C THR A 204 -32.98 -6.00 -17.21
N HIS A 205 -33.39 -6.56 -16.06
CA HIS A 205 -34.24 -7.76 -15.98
C HIS A 205 -35.75 -7.47 -15.90
N CYS A 206 -36.18 -6.26 -15.58
CA CYS A 206 -37.59 -5.85 -15.55
C CYS A 206 -38.10 -5.24 -16.87
N SER A 207 -37.28 -5.24 -17.93
CA SER A 207 -37.60 -4.64 -19.24
C SER A 207 -37.82 -5.68 -20.36
N MET A 208 -38.25 -6.91 -20.03
CA MET A 208 -38.73 -7.91 -21.01
C MET A 208 -40.20 -8.24 -20.81
#